data_AF-A0A3P7FDP6-F1
#
_entry.id   AF-A0A3P7FDP6-F1
#
_cell.length_a   1.000
_cell.length_b   1.000
_cell.length_c   1.000
_cell.angle_alpha   90.00
_cell.angle_beta   90.00
_cell.angle_gamma   90.00
#
_symmetry.space_group_name_H-M   'P 1'
#
loop_
_entity.id
_entity.type
_entity.pdbx_description
1 polymer ?
#
loop_
_entity_poly.entity_id
_entity_poly.type
_entity_poly.pdbx_seq_one_letter_code
_entity_poly.pdbx_strand_id
1 'polypeptide(L)'
;MGHQVVVAFLLILLPLRIYGKSECMQIVGTLVCPQKSMLAGNVQIDLKDEDSLPWETHDQMGRTWSHSDGSFMISGCGADFGPFNEPDPYIIIEHKCPSVLRSTIGNIGSTRKTQFALTKVFMPKILNIVILKSKMCSLSRFSILVVPSLRLPLLSLISIILANKYQFLNSVDFFNANFVNTNEPLRISANDQRFPLKRKKRGSAVIFENDKWPNGRIPYVISSTYTLYQRAIIARAISAYATRTCIRFTPRQLYDRDYIIISKTDGCFADFAHVGGGPQQVSLADECLNYATVIHELMHVIGANTDFEKLTSVKLSYYGERYDYFSIMHYESTEGSRNGKNTVEAKIQEITPLMGKSSDFSSSDINRINRAYKC
;
A
#
# COMPACT_ATOMS: atom_id res chain seq x y z
N MET A 1 8.58 -21.18 66.97
CA MET A 1 8.03 -19.88 66.50
C MET A 1 8.07 -19.92 64.98
N GLY A 2 6.92 -19.81 64.32
CA GLY A 2 6.74 -20.21 62.92
C GLY A 2 7.61 -19.41 61.95
N HIS A 3 8.44 -20.12 61.19
CA HIS A 3 9.19 -19.59 60.07
C HIS A 3 8.22 -19.14 58.98
N GLN A 4 7.96 -17.83 58.88
CA GLN A 4 7.29 -17.27 57.71
C GLN A 4 8.29 -17.27 56.56
N VAL A 5 8.16 -18.27 55.69
CA VAL A 5 8.78 -18.27 54.37
C VAL A 5 8.05 -17.21 53.56
N VAL A 6 8.51 -15.96 53.66
CA VAL A 6 8.15 -14.91 52.73
C VAL A 6 8.82 -15.27 51.42
N VAL A 7 8.12 -16.06 50.60
CA VAL A 7 8.39 -16.17 49.17
C VAL A 7 8.06 -14.80 48.61
N ALA A 8 8.98 -13.86 48.80
CA ALA A 8 9.03 -12.65 48.04
C ALA A 8 9.21 -13.11 46.61
N PHE A 9 8.08 -13.17 45.89
CA PHE A 9 8.05 -13.02 44.47
C PHE A 9 8.74 -11.68 44.19
N LEU A 10 10.08 -11.69 44.18
CA LEU A 10 10.89 -10.85 43.35
C LEU A 10 10.38 -11.15 41.94
N LEU A 11 9.26 -10.52 41.60
CA LEU A 11 8.90 -10.14 40.26
C LEU A 11 10.11 -9.34 39.81
N ILE A 12 11.05 -10.07 39.21
CA ILE A 12 12.14 -9.54 38.43
C ILE A 12 11.43 -8.63 37.44
N LEU A 13 11.42 -7.34 37.75
CA LEU A 13 11.15 -6.24 36.85
C LEU A 13 12.30 -6.23 35.84
N LEU A 14 12.38 -7.28 35.02
CA LEU A 14 13.00 -7.17 33.72
C LEU A 14 12.20 -6.05 33.07
N PRO A 15 12.82 -4.89 32.77
CA PRO A 15 12.12 -3.79 32.17
C PRO A 15 11.67 -4.32 30.81
N LEU A 16 10.42 -4.78 30.74
CA LEU A 16 9.68 -4.89 29.51
C LEU A 16 9.80 -3.48 28.94
N ARG A 17 10.75 -3.27 28.04
CA ARG A 17 10.86 -2.05 27.26
C ARG A 17 9.47 -1.86 26.70
N ILE A 18 8.73 -0.92 27.28
CA ILE A 18 7.39 -0.58 26.84
C ILE A 18 7.63 0.04 25.47
N TYR A 19 7.48 -0.76 24.42
CA TYR A 19 7.62 -0.30 23.05
C TYR A 19 6.40 0.57 22.76
N GLY A 20 6.56 1.89 22.85
CA GLY A 20 5.66 2.85 22.20
C GLY A 20 6.10 3.05 20.76
N LYS A 21 5.15 3.19 19.83
CA LYS A 21 5.46 3.60 18.46
C LYS A 21 5.34 5.12 18.39
N SER A 22 6.44 5.78 18.08
CA SER A 22 6.44 7.23 17.84
C SER A 22 6.53 7.50 16.34
N GLU A 23 5.62 8.32 15.83
CA GLU A 23 5.63 8.76 14.44
C GLU A 23 5.53 10.28 14.36
N CYS A 24 6.28 10.86 13.43
CA CYS A 24 6.24 12.29 13.15
C CYS A 24 5.59 12.54 11.80
N MET A 25 4.87 13.65 11.68
CA MET A 25 4.32 14.08 10.40
C MET A 25 4.44 15.58 10.23
N GLN A 26 4.36 16.00 8.98
CA GLN A 26 4.26 17.38 8.56
C GLN A 26 3.06 17.53 7.63
N ILE A 27 2.27 18.57 7.89
CA ILE A 27 1.09 18.90 7.12
C ILE A 27 1.31 20.30 6.56
N VAL A 28 1.15 20.42 5.25
CA VAL A 28 1.13 21.70 4.55
C VAL A 28 -0.23 21.85 3.90
N GLY A 29 -0.87 22.99 4.11
CA GLY A 29 -2.20 23.24 3.57
C GLY A 29 -2.53 24.72 3.49
N THR A 30 -3.68 25.01 2.91
CA THR A 30 -4.21 26.37 2.80
C THR A 30 -5.66 26.38 3.27
N LEU A 31 -5.96 27.21 4.25
CA LEU A 31 -7.32 27.46 4.72
C LEU A 31 -8.04 28.38 3.73
N VAL A 32 -9.22 27.96 3.29
CA VAL A 32 -10.06 28.77 2.39
C VAL A 32 -11.38 29.10 3.09
N CYS A 33 -11.67 30.39 3.20
CA CYS A 33 -12.91 30.92 3.75
C CYS A 33 -13.73 31.61 2.66
N PRO A 34 -14.66 30.89 1.99
CA PRO A 34 -15.23 31.31 0.71
C PRO A 34 -15.87 32.70 0.68
N GLN A 35 -16.55 33.10 1.76
CA GLN A 35 -17.23 34.40 1.83
C GLN A 35 -16.34 35.53 2.36
N LYS A 36 -15.26 35.21 3.09
CA LYS A 36 -14.39 36.19 3.77
C LYS A 36 -12.96 35.64 3.83
N SER A 37 -12.21 35.79 2.75
CA SER A 37 -10.85 35.26 2.60
C SER A 37 -9.90 35.71 3.72
N MET A 38 -9.98 36.97 4.15
CA MET A 38 -9.14 37.55 5.21
C MET A 38 -9.28 36.82 6.57
N LEU A 39 -10.39 36.10 6.81
CA LEU A 39 -10.59 35.32 8.03
C LEU A 39 -9.83 33.99 8.04
N ALA A 40 -9.20 33.63 6.92
CA ALA A 40 -8.33 32.47 6.84
C ALA A 40 -6.94 32.72 7.44
N GLY A 41 -6.55 34.00 7.64
CA GLY A 41 -5.25 34.35 8.22
C GLY A 41 -5.27 34.42 9.75
N ASN A 42 -4.12 34.12 10.35
CA ASN A 42 -3.92 34.07 11.81
C ASN A 42 -4.91 33.15 12.53
N VAL A 43 -5.28 32.04 11.88
CA VAL A 43 -6.14 30.99 12.43
C VAL A 43 -5.25 29.98 13.15
N GLN A 44 -5.59 29.59 14.38
CA GLN A 44 -4.86 28.56 15.10
C GLN A 44 -5.20 27.18 14.54
N ILE A 45 -4.16 26.38 14.27
CA ILE A 45 -4.28 24.98 13.86
C ILE A 45 -3.48 24.12 14.84
N ASP A 46 -4.16 23.16 15.45
CA ASP A 46 -3.56 22.18 16.36
C ASP A 46 -3.50 20.81 15.66
N LEU A 47 -2.34 20.17 15.70
CA LEU A 47 -2.15 18.77 15.30
C LEU A 47 -2.16 17.92 16.56
N LYS A 48 -3.00 16.89 16.57
CA LYS A 48 -3.26 16.03 17.72
C LYS A 48 -3.29 14.57 17.34
N ASP A 49 -3.07 13.73 18.34
CA ASP A 49 -3.19 12.27 18.25
C ASP A 49 -4.52 11.80 18.88
N GLU A 50 -5.25 10.91 18.21
CA GLU A 50 -6.53 10.38 18.70
C GLU A 50 -6.34 9.08 19.50
N ASP A 51 -5.98 9.21 20.78
CA ASP A 51 -5.75 8.04 21.63
C ASP A 51 -7.08 7.39 22.06
N SER A 52 -7.34 6.17 21.55
CA SER A 52 -8.57 5.42 21.83
C SER A 52 -8.66 4.83 23.25
N LEU A 53 -7.57 4.88 24.03
CA LEU A 53 -7.48 4.22 25.33
C LEU A 53 -7.85 5.17 26.49
N PRO A 54 -8.66 4.73 27.49
CA PRO A 54 -9.19 5.62 28.54
C PRO A 54 -8.16 6.33 29.43
N TRP A 55 -6.93 5.82 29.47
CA TRP A 55 -5.81 6.35 30.26
C TRP A 55 -4.85 7.20 29.45
N GLU A 56 -5.07 7.32 28.14
CA GLU A 56 -4.32 8.21 27.28
C GLU A 56 -5.12 9.49 27.07
N THR A 57 -4.43 10.62 27.20
CA THR A 57 -5.04 11.94 27.02
C THR A 57 -4.62 12.43 25.65
N HIS A 58 -5.54 12.57 24.69
CA HIS A 58 -5.26 13.08 23.34
C HIS A 58 -4.06 14.05 23.28
N ASP A 59 -2.92 13.56 22.82
CA ASP A 59 -1.68 14.31 22.91
C ASP A 59 -1.60 15.41 21.85
N GLN A 60 -1.13 16.60 22.25
CA GLN A 60 -0.86 17.68 21.29
C GLN A 60 0.50 17.44 20.63
N MET A 61 0.47 16.93 19.40
CA MET A 61 1.68 16.70 18.60
C MET A 61 2.34 18.00 18.14
N GLY A 62 1.54 19.03 17.83
CA GLY A 62 2.04 20.30 17.30
C GLY A 62 0.99 21.41 17.27
N ARG A 63 1.44 22.66 17.08
CA ARG A 63 0.58 23.85 16.88
C ARG A 63 1.23 24.80 15.89
N THR A 64 0.41 25.43 15.06
CA THR A 64 0.83 26.51 14.15
C THR A 64 -0.28 27.56 14.00
N TRP A 65 0.03 28.61 13.24
CA TRP A 65 -0.94 29.60 12.79
C TRP A 65 -0.87 29.75 11.28
N SER A 66 -2.01 29.99 10.64
CA SER A 66 -2.02 30.32 9.22
C SER A 66 -1.44 31.70 8.94
N HIS A 67 -0.70 31.82 7.84
CA HIS A 67 -0.27 33.07 7.26
C HIS A 67 -1.47 33.88 6.73
N SER A 68 -1.25 35.14 6.37
CA SER A 68 -2.31 36.06 5.91
C SER A 68 -3.06 35.57 4.66
N ASP A 69 -2.43 34.74 3.83
CA ASP A 69 -3.01 34.10 2.64
C ASP A 69 -3.77 32.79 2.97
N GLY A 70 -3.80 32.39 4.25
CA GLY A 70 -4.40 31.15 4.72
C GLY A 70 -3.48 29.94 4.65
N SER A 71 -2.28 30.05 4.08
CA SER A 71 -1.31 28.95 4.05
C SER A 71 -0.82 28.62 5.46
N PHE A 72 -0.52 27.36 5.74
CA PHE A 72 0.04 26.93 7.01
C PHE A 72 0.91 25.69 6.85
N MET A 73 1.85 25.54 7.78
CA MET A 73 2.66 24.34 7.95
C MET A 73 2.70 23.97 9.42
N ILE A 74 2.42 22.72 9.73
CA ILE A 74 2.48 22.17 11.08
C ILE A 74 3.22 20.84 11.05
N SER A 75 4.15 20.67 11.98
CA SER A 75 4.83 19.41 12.21
C SER A 75 4.64 19.01 13.66
N GLY A 76 4.60 17.70 13.91
CA GLY A 76 4.46 17.16 15.25
C GLY A 76 4.70 15.67 15.26
N CYS A 77 5.00 15.13 16.45
CA CYS A 77 5.15 13.70 16.66
C CYS A 77 4.13 13.23 17.69
N GLY A 78 3.47 12.12 17.39
CA GLY A 78 2.57 11.39 18.28
C GLY A 78 3.24 10.12 18.77
N ALA A 79 2.79 9.59 19.90
CA ALA A 79 3.35 8.39 20.48
C ALA A 79 2.26 7.57 21.16
N ASP A 80 1.99 6.40 20.59
CA ASP A 80 0.98 5.48 21.10
C ASP A 80 1.62 4.33 21.86
N PHE A 81 0.99 3.92 22.97
CA PHE A 81 1.50 2.79 23.74
C PHE A 81 1.18 1.44 23.10
N GLY A 82 2.22 0.60 22.99
CA GLY A 82 2.10 -0.79 22.61
C GLY A 82 2.45 -1.08 21.15
N PRO A 83 2.68 -2.35 20.81
CA PRO A 83 3.20 -2.74 19.50
C PRO A 83 2.18 -2.60 18.35
N PHE A 84 0.90 -2.49 18.68
CA PHE A 84 -0.21 -2.49 17.71
C PHE A 84 -0.98 -1.17 17.64
N ASN A 85 -0.63 -0.19 18.49
CA ASN A 85 -1.21 1.14 18.45
C ASN A 85 -0.24 2.06 17.70
N GLU A 86 -0.75 2.82 16.74
CA GLU A 86 0.03 3.70 15.87
C GLU A 86 -0.64 5.07 15.87
N PRO A 87 0.11 6.18 16.01
CA PRO A 87 -0.46 7.52 16.08
C PRO A 87 -1.56 7.75 15.02
N ASP A 88 -2.72 8.19 15.48
CA ASP A 88 -3.97 8.46 14.76
C ASP A 88 -4.19 9.98 14.64
N PRO A 89 -3.46 10.66 13.74
CA PRO A 89 -3.41 12.12 13.73
C PRO A 89 -4.66 12.79 13.16
N TYR A 90 -5.02 13.92 13.76
CA TYR A 90 -6.05 14.82 13.26
C TYR A 90 -5.69 16.29 13.51
N ILE A 91 -6.28 17.20 12.72
CA ILE A 91 -6.16 18.64 12.97
C ILE A 91 -7.45 19.22 13.54
N ILE A 92 -7.30 20.13 14.50
CA ILE A 92 -8.35 21.04 14.96
C ILE A 92 -8.03 22.44 14.46
N ILE A 93 -8.98 23.06 13.77
CA ILE A 93 -8.87 24.44 13.29
C ILE A 93 -9.86 25.31 14.06
N GLU A 94 -9.35 26.35 14.73
CA GLU A 94 -10.16 27.31 15.50
C GLU A 94 -10.33 28.63 14.73
N HIS A 95 -11.49 28.81 14.08
CA HIS A 95 -11.69 29.87 13.09
C HIS A 95 -13.02 30.64 13.28
N LYS A 96 -13.16 31.78 12.57
CA LYS A 96 -14.36 32.64 12.57
C LYS A 96 -15.07 32.71 11.21
N CYS A 97 -14.68 31.87 10.25
CA CYS A 97 -15.25 31.89 8.90
C CYS A 97 -16.77 31.63 8.89
N PRO A 98 -17.55 32.42 8.13
CA PRO A 98 -19.00 32.33 8.09
C PRO A 98 -19.46 31.04 7.38
N SER A 99 -20.60 30.48 7.81
CA SER A 99 -21.15 29.27 7.22
C SER A 99 -21.89 29.57 5.92
N VAL A 100 -21.65 28.75 4.87
CA VAL A 100 -22.35 28.86 3.58
C VAL A 100 -23.85 28.50 3.73
N LEU A 101 -24.21 27.67 4.69
CA LEU A 101 -25.58 27.19 4.91
C LEU A 101 -26.17 27.80 6.19
N ARG A 102 -27.12 28.72 5.98
CA ARG A 102 -27.99 29.45 6.92
C ARG A 102 -27.49 30.82 7.40
N SER A 103 -28.05 31.85 6.74
CA SER A 103 -28.16 33.23 7.22
C SER A 103 -29.15 33.41 8.40
N THR A 104 -29.69 32.35 9.00
CA THR A 104 -30.67 32.46 10.07
C THR A 104 -30.02 32.34 11.46
N ILE A 105 -29.80 33.51 12.08
CA ILE A 105 -29.78 33.77 13.54
C ILE A 105 -28.80 32.91 14.35
N GLY A 106 -27.51 32.95 14.00
CA GLY A 106 -26.47 32.29 14.81
C GLY A 106 -25.14 33.05 14.84
N ASN A 107 -25.01 33.97 15.82
CA ASN A 107 -23.79 34.67 16.25
C ASN A 107 -22.71 34.88 15.18
N ILE A 108 -22.85 35.98 14.44
CA ILE A 108 -21.79 36.58 13.63
C ILE A 108 -20.61 36.88 14.57
N GLY A 109 -19.51 36.14 14.44
CA GLY A 109 -18.27 36.37 15.20
C GLY A 109 -17.94 35.31 16.27
N SER A 110 -18.79 34.31 16.51
CA SER A 110 -18.46 33.20 17.40
C SER A 110 -17.35 32.34 16.80
N THR A 111 -16.26 32.17 17.55
CA THR A 111 -15.17 31.24 17.23
C THR A 111 -15.68 29.80 17.23
N ARG A 112 -15.32 29.02 16.21
CA ARG A 112 -15.74 27.62 16.02
C ARG A 112 -14.52 26.72 15.90
N LYS A 113 -14.65 25.48 16.37
CA LYS A 113 -13.66 24.42 16.15
C LYS A 113 -14.16 23.46 15.08
N THR A 114 -13.36 23.25 14.05
CA THR A 114 -13.62 22.26 13.00
C THR A 114 -12.49 21.24 13.02
N GLN A 115 -12.85 19.96 13.13
CA GLN A 115 -11.91 18.84 13.16
C GLN A 115 -11.87 18.13 11.82
N PHE A 116 -10.67 17.78 11.37
CA PHE A 116 -10.43 16.97 10.17
C PHE A 116 -9.51 15.81 10.52
N ALA A 117 -9.97 14.58 10.28
CA ALA A 117 -9.10 13.41 10.30
C ALA A 117 -8.08 13.50 9.15
N LEU A 118 -6.85 13.11 9.41
CA LEU A 118 -5.80 13.14 8.41
C LEU A 118 -5.59 11.75 7.82
N THR A 119 -5.34 11.70 6.52
CA THR A 119 -4.90 10.49 5.85
C THR A 119 -3.39 10.58 5.66
N LYS A 120 -2.63 9.62 6.20
CA LYS A 120 -1.17 9.57 6.05
C LYS A 120 -0.81 9.48 4.56
N VAL A 121 -0.10 10.48 4.03
CA VAL A 121 0.41 10.53 2.65
C VAL A 121 1.93 10.46 2.65
N PHE A 122 2.55 9.68 1.76
CA PHE A 122 4.02 9.59 1.71
C PHE A 122 4.68 10.80 1.05
N MET A 123 3.94 11.53 0.21
CA MET A 123 4.36 12.79 -0.40
C MET A 123 3.43 13.89 0.11
N PRO A 124 3.95 15.02 0.61
CA PRO A 124 3.12 16.11 1.09
C PRO A 124 2.39 16.74 -0.09
N LYS A 125 1.15 16.31 -0.35
CA LYS A 125 0.20 17.10 -1.15
C LYS A 125 -0.23 18.28 -0.29
N ILE A 126 -0.10 19.50 -0.81
CA ILE A 126 -0.73 20.67 -0.21
C ILE A 126 -2.24 20.44 -0.23
N LEU A 127 -2.82 20.19 0.94
CA LEU A 127 -4.26 20.01 1.08
C LEU A 127 -4.92 21.38 1.19
N ASN A 128 -5.71 21.75 0.18
CA ASN A 128 -6.58 22.92 0.27
C ASN A 128 -7.79 22.55 1.15
N ILE A 129 -7.78 23.02 2.39
CA ILE A 129 -8.84 22.73 3.35
C ILE A 129 -9.91 23.81 3.21
N VAL A 130 -11.00 23.44 2.55
CA VAL A 130 -12.19 24.29 2.47
C VAL A 130 -12.98 24.11 3.77
N ILE A 131 -13.06 25.18 4.55
CA ILE A 131 -13.78 25.15 5.83
C ILE A 131 -15.28 25.26 5.56
N LEU A 132 -15.95 24.12 5.46
CA LEU A 132 -17.40 24.00 5.47
C LEU A 132 -17.82 23.25 6.74
N LYS A 133 -18.94 23.68 7.34
CA LYS A 133 -19.44 23.13 8.62
C LYS A 133 -19.45 21.60 8.59
N SER A 134 -18.59 20.95 9.38
CA SER A 134 -18.70 19.51 9.63
C SER A 134 -19.85 19.27 10.62
N LYS A 135 -20.73 18.32 10.30
CA LYS A 135 -21.59 17.73 11.34
C LYS A 135 -20.64 17.12 12.36
N MET A 136 -20.74 17.55 13.62
CA MET A 136 -20.07 16.88 14.74
C MET A 136 -20.37 15.38 14.64
N CYS A 137 -19.33 14.57 14.43
CA CYS A 137 -19.42 13.14 14.70
C CYS A 137 -19.70 13.02 16.20
N SER A 138 -20.95 12.73 16.54
CA SER A 138 -21.30 12.24 17.86
C SER A 138 -20.62 10.89 18.00
N LEU A 139 -19.48 10.84 18.69
CA LEU A 139 -18.91 9.61 19.22
C LEU A 139 -20.03 8.94 20.02
N SER A 140 -20.61 7.90 19.44
CA SER A 140 -21.58 7.07 20.13
C SER A 140 -20.82 6.37 21.25
N ARG A 141 -21.15 6.72 22.50
CA ARG A 141 -20.68 6.00 23.68
C ARG A 141 -21.13 4.54 23.55
N PHE A 142 -20.28 3.68 23.01
CA PHE A 142 -20.42 2.26 23.21
C PHE A 142 -20.19 1.98 24.69
N SER A 143 -21.28 1.63 25.36
CA SER A 143 -21.25 1.21 26.76
C SER A 143 -20.63 -0.18 26.78
N ILE A 144 -19.36 -0.27 27.16
CA ILE A 144 -18.68 -1.55 27.35
C ILE A 144 -19.35 -2.26 28.53
N LEU A 145 -20.11 -3.31 28.24
CA LEU A 145 -20.58 -4.27 29.24
C LEU A 145 -19.35 -4.95 29.84
N VAL A 146 -19.03 -4.58 31.08
CA VAL A 146 -18.02 -5.24 31.91
C VAL A 146 -18.54 -6.64 32.23
N VAL A 147 -18.14 -7.63 31.44
CA VAL A 147 -18.43 -9.04 31.75
C VAL A 147 -17.39 -9.49 32.79
N PRO A 148 -17.79 -10.01 33.96
CA PRO A 148 -16.86 -10.35 35.02
C PRO A 148 -15.97 -11.52 34.57
N SER A 149 -14.67 -11.19 34.48
CA SER A 149 -13.47 -12.02 34.52
C SER A 149 -13.69 -13.53 34.76
N LEU A 150 -14.08 -14.25 33.70
CA LEU A 150 -13.79 -15.68 33.63
C LEU A 150 -12.28 -15.84 33.45
N ARG A 151 -11.65 -16.51 34.42
CA ARG A 151 -10.25 -16.91 34.40
C ARG A 151 -9.99 -17.82 33.20
N LEU A 152 -9.62 -17.26 32.05
CA LEU A 152 -9.12 -18.01 30.92
C LEU A 152 -7.66 -18.43 31.21
N PRO A 153 -7.32 -19.73 31.08
CA PRO A 153 -6.00 -20.23 31.41
C PRO A 153 -4.94 -19.71 30.43
N LEU A 154 -3.74 -19.54 30.97
CA LEU A 154 -2.56 -18.85 30.43
C LEU A 154 -1.93 -19.50 29.18
N LEU A 155 -2.71 -19.77 28.12
CA LEU A 155 -2.24 -20.51 26.93
C LEU A 155 -2.27 -19.72 25.60
N SER A 156 -2.52 -18.41 25.59
CA SER A 156 -2.70 -17.68 24.31
C SER A 156 -1.67 -16.57 23.99
N LEU A 157 -0.64 -16.32 24.80
CA LEU A 157 0.30 -15.24 24.45
C LEU A 157 1.16 -15.55 23.20
N ILE A 158 1.40 -16.84 22.90
CA ILE A 158 2.19 -17.24 21.73
C ILE A 158 1.41 -17.01 20.41
N SER A 159 0.08 -17.02 20.45
CA SER A 159 -0.74 -16.79 19.25
C SER A 159 -0.84 -15.32 18.83
N ILE A 160 -0.63 -14.37 19.75
CA ILE A 160 -0.77 -12.93 19.43
C ILE A 160 0.47 -12.40 18.71
N ILE A 161 1.67 -12.93 18.97
CA ILE A 161 2.89 -12.47 18.28
C ILE A 161 2.92 -12.92 16.81
N LEU A 162 2.19 -13.98 16.45
CA LEU A 162 1.96 -14.38 15.06
C LEU A 162 0.84 -13.58 14.38
N ALA A 163 0.11 -12.72 15.09
CA ALA A 163 -1.01 -11.98 14.55
C ALA A 163 -0.53 -10.96 13.51
N ASN A 164 -0.83 -11.26 12.25
CA ASN A 164 -0.65 -10.41 11.07
C ASN A 164 0.79 -10.21 10.54
N LYS A 165 1.56 -11.30 10.39
CA LYS A 165 2.70 -11.32 9.43
C LYS A 165 2.29 -10.81 8.03
N TYR A 166 1.04 -11.04 7.66
CA TYR A 166 0.48 -10.65 6.37
C TYR A 166 -0.67 -9.66 6.55
N GLN A 167 -0.73 -8.66 5.67
CA GLN A 167 -1.72 -7.59 5.63
C GLN A 167 -2.34 -7.49 4.22
N PHE A 168 -3.26 -6.55 4.06
CA PHE A 168 -3.86 -6.16 2.78
C PHE A 168 -3.62 -4.68 2.52
N LEU A 169 -3.67 -4.27 1.25
CA LEU A 169 -3.73 -2.85 0.91
C LEU A 169 -5.10 -2.28 1.29
N ASN A 170 -5.13 -1.04 1.74
CA ASN A 170 -6.31 -0.32 2.17
C ASN A 170 -6.54 0.93 1.31
N SER A 171 -7.61 1.68 1.59
CA SER A 171 -7.97 2.89 0.85
C SER A 171 -6.88 3.97 0.89
N VAL A 172 -6.10 4.06 1.96
CA VAL A 172 -4.99 5.01 2.10
C VAL A 172 -3.86 4.67 1.13
N ASP A 173 -3.51 3.39 0.98
CA ASP A 173 -2.49 2.96 0.02
C ASP A 173 -2.90 3.32 -1.42
N PHE A 174 -4.17 3.11 -1.79
CA PHE A 174 -4.70 3.47 -3.11
C PHE A 174 -4.85 4.98 -3.32
N PHE A 175 -5.12 5.75 -2.26
CA PHE A 175 -5.08 7.21 -2.34
C PHE A 175 -3.65 7.69 -2.61
N ASN A 176 -2.68 7.12 -1.87
CA ASN A 176 -1.27 7.42 -1.99
C ASN A 176 -0.68 7.01 -3.35
N ALA A 177 -1.17 5.93 -3.93
CA ALA A 177 -0.78 5.46 -5.26
C ALA A 177 -0.82 6.56 -6.34
N ASN A 178 -1.69 7.58 -6.18
CA ASN A 178 -1.79 8.70 -7.12
C ASN A 178 -0.55 9.59 -7.18
N PHE A 179 0.35 9.52 -6.20
CA PHE A 179 1.59 10.30 -6.13
C PHE A 179 2.83 9.49 -6.55
N VAL A 180 2.67 8.20 -6.85
CA VAL A 180 3.80 7.35 -7.23
C VAL A 180 4.28 7.73 -8.62
N ASN A 181 5.59 7.97 -8.74
CA ASN A 181 6.23 8.21 -10.03
C ASN A 181 6.15 6.95 -10.90
N THR A 182 5.54 7.07 -12.08
CA THR A 182 5.42 5.97 -13.06
C THR A 182 6.36 6.13 -14.26
N ASN A 183 7.28 7.11 -14.22
CA ASN A 183 8.21 7.37 -15.32
C ASN A 183 9.55 6.66 -15.16
N GLU A 184 9.80 6.04 -13.99
CA GLU A 184 11.01 5.25 -13.79
C GLU A 184 10.97 3.99 -14.67
N PRO A 185 12.06 3.69 -15.41
CA PRO A 185 12.11 2.52 -16.25
C PRO A 185 12.13 1.24 -15.40
N LEU A 186 11.67 0.16 -16.02
CA LEU A 186 11.77 -1.20 -15.50
C LEU A 186 13.20 -1.54 -15.08
N ARG A 187 13.33 -2.26 -13.96
CA ARG A 187 14.59 -2.82 -13.46
C ARG A 187 14.42 -4.34 -13.36
N ILE A 188 14.67 -5.03 -14.47
CA ILE A 188 14.56 -6.51 -14.51
C ILE A 188 15.74 -7.12 -13.76
N SER A 189 15.47 -8.19 -13.01
CA SER A 189 16.50 -9.05 -12.44
C SER A 189 16.58 -10.35 -13.25
N ALA A 190 17.79 -10.87 -13.46
CA ALA A 190 17.96 -12.16 -14.10
C ALA A 190 17.25 -13.27 -13.29
N ASN A 191 16.49 -14.14 -13.97
CA ASN A 191 15.67 -15.20 -13.35
C ASN A 191 14.47 -14.70 -12.51
N ASP A 192 13.83 -13.63 -12.98
CA ASP A 192 12.53 -13.08 -12.53
C ASP A 192 11.37 -14.10 -12.53
N GLN A 193 11.46 -15.15 -13.35
CA GLN A 193 10.43 -16.19 -13.43
C GLN A 193 10.77 -17.47 -12.70
N ARG A 194 9.90 -17.87 -11.78
CA ARG A 194 10.00 -19.16 -11.08
C ARG A 194 8.90 -20.13 -11.52
N PHE A 195 9.29 -21.37 -11.78
CA PHE A 195 8.37 -22.45 -12.14
C PHE A 195 8.32 -23.51 -11.02
N PRO A 196 7.37 -23.40 -10.06
CA PRO A 196 7.15 -24.45 -9.06
C PRO A 196 6.95 -25.82 -9.70
N LEU A 197 7.32 -26.90 -9.01
CA LEU A 197 7.26 -28.27 -9.58
C LEU A 197 5.90 -28.63 -10.19
N LYS A 198 4.79 -28.18 -9.59
CA LYS A 198 3.43 -28.37 -10.12
C LYS A 198 3.20 -27.62 -11.44
N ARG A 199 3.75 -26.41 -11.59
CA ARG A 199 3.69 -25.61 -12.82
C ARG A 199 4.65 -26.12 -13.88
N LYS A 200 5.87 -26.52 -13.51
CA LYS A 200 6.91 -27.02 -14.40
C LYS A 200 6.44 -28.21 -15.26
N LYS A 201 5.57 -29.07 -14.70
CA LYS A 201 4.92 -30.18 -15.43
C LYS A 201 4.00 -29.72 -16.56
N ARG A 202 3.44 -28.52 -16.47
CA ARG A 202 2.55 -27.89 -17.45
C ARG A 202 3.33 -26.99 -18.43
N GLY A 203 4.66 -26.96 -18.35
CA GLY A 203 5.52 -26.13 -19.19
C GLY A 203 5.45 -24.64 -18.86
N SER A 204 5.82 -23.80 -19.81
CA SER A 204 5.81 -22.34 -19.64
C SER A 204 4.77 -21.63 -20.49
N ALA A 205 4.09 -22.32 -21.39
CA ALA A 205 2.96 -21.73 -22.10
C ALA A 205 1.69 -21.75 -21.23
N VAL A 206 0.89 -20.70 -21.30
CA VAL A 206 -0.45 -20.62 -20.69
C VAL A 206 -1.47 -20.91 -21.78
N ILE A 207 -1.78 -22.19 -21.94
CA ILE A 207 -2.59 -22.69 -23.07
C ILE A 207 -3.99 -23.04 -22.60
N PHE A 208 -4.11 -23.59 -21.38
CA PHE A 208 -5.36 -24.11 -20.85
C PHE A 208 -5.99 -23.11 -19.88
N GLU A 209 -7.32 -23.15 -19.75
CA GLU A 209 -8.02 -22.28 -18.78
C GLU A 209 -7.56 -22.54 -17.33
N ASN A 210 -7.14 -23.77 -17.02
CA ASN A 210 -6.59 -24.12 -15.71
C ASN A 210 -5.20 -23.51 -15.42
N ASP A 211 -4.52 -22.98 -16.43
CA ASP A 211 -3.25 -22.24 -16.27
C ASP A 211 -3.50 -20.77 -15.89
N LYS A 212 -4.74 -20.30 -15.99
CA LYS A 212 -5.16 -18.93 -15.68
C LYS A 212 -5.84 -18.86 -14.32
N TRP A 213 -5.87 -17.65 -13.77
CA TRP A 213 -6.64 -17.38 -12.56
C TRP A 213 -8.14 -17.37 -12.88
N PRO A 214 -8.98 -18.10 -12.12
CA PRO A 214 -10.42 -18.13 -12.36
C PRO A 214 -11.02 -16.72 -12.39
N ASN A 215 -11.74 -16.39 -13.46
CA ASN A 215 -12.38 -15.08 -13.69
C ASN A 215 -11.42 -13.88 -13.64
N GLY A 216 -10.11 -14.09 -13.83
CA GLY A 216 -9.11 -13.02 -13.70
C GLY A 216 -8.99 -12.44 -12.29
N ARG A 217 -9.50 -13.14 -11.26
CA ARG A 217 -9.38 -12.74 -9.86
C ARG A 217 -8.15 -13.39 -9.25
N ILE A 218 -7.20 -12.57 -8.79
CA ILE A 218 -5.96 -13.00 -8.12
C ILE A 218 -6.07 -12.59 -6.66
N PRO A 219 -6.39 -13.49 -5.72
CA PRO A 219 -6.35 -13.18 -4.31
C PRO A 219 -4.91 -12.98 -3.85
N TYR A 220 -4.65 -12.00 -2.99
CA TYR A 220 -3.31 -11.73 -2.48
C TYR A 220 -3.28 -11.42 -0.99
N VAL A 221 -2.11 -11.64 -0.41
CA VAL A 221 -1.67 -11.06 0.86
C VAL A 221 -0.33 -10.37 0.65
N ILE A 222 -0.04 -9.31 1.42
CA ILE A 222 1.25 -8.62 1.38
C ILE A 222 1.97 -8.71 2.72
N SER A 223 3.30 -8.72 2.70
CA SER A 223 4.13 -8.67 3.92
C SER A 223 3.90 -7.36 4.70
N SER A 224 3.80 -7.45 6.03
CA SER A 224 3.74 -6.27 6.90
C SER A 224 5.04 -5.45 6.91
N THR A 225 6.12 -5.94 6.31
CA THR A 225 7.43 -5.29 6.24
C THR A 225 7.54 -4.18 5.18
N TYR A 226 6.52 -3.99 4.36
CA TYR A 226 6.49 -2.90 3.38
C TYR A 226 6.16 -1.57 4.04
N THR A 227 6.93 -0.54 3.72
CA THR A 227 6.67 0.84 4.18
C THR A 227 5.43 1.42 3.49
N LEU A 228 4.88 2.52 4.01
CA LEU A 228 3.73 3.21 3.39
C LEU A 228 3.98 3.59 1.92
N TYR A 229 5.19 4.06 1.59
CA TYR A 229 5.56 4.38 0.21
C TYR A 229 5.56 3.15 -0.69
N GLN A 230 6.14 2.06 -0.20
CA GLN A 230 6.24 0.78 -0.90
C GLN A 230 4.86 0.16 -1.16
N ARG A 231 3.97 0.21 -0.17
CA ARG A 231 2.58 -0.19 -0.31
C ARG A 231 1.84 0.64 -1.35
N ALA A 232 2.09 1.95 -1.39
CA ALA A 232 1.52 2.83 -2.42
C ALA A 232 2.01 2.48 -3.83
N ILE A 233 3.28 2.08 -4.00
CA ILE A 233 3.82 1.59 -5.28
C ILE A 233 3.09 0.31 -5.73
N ILE A 234 2.92 -0.66 -4.82
CA ILE A 234 2.18 -1.90 -5.12
C ILE A 234 0.71 -1.60 -5.45
N ALA A 235 0.08 -0.69 -4.68
CA ALA A 235 -1.29 -0.24 -4.95
C ALA A 235 -1.42 0.46 -6.31
N ARG A 236 -0.41 1.24 -6.73
CA ARG A 236 -0.35 1.88 -8.05
C ARG A 236 -0.29 0.85 -9.16
N ALA A 237 0.57 -0.17 -9.03
CA ALA A 237 0.66 -1.27 -9.99
C ALA A 237 -0.65 -2.07 -10.08
N ILE A 238 -1.27 -2.41 -8.95
CA ILE A 238 -2.58 -3.08 -8.92
C ILE A 238 -3.68 -2.24 -9.58
N SER A 239 -3.71 -0.93 -9.32
CA SER A 239 -4.65 0.00 -9.94
C SER A 239 -4.47 0.08 -11.47
N ALA A 240 -3.22 0.01 -11.94
CA ALA A 240 -2.90 -0.01 -13.37
C ALA A 240 -3.51 -1.23 -14.09
N TYR A 241 -3.48 -2.42 -13.48
CA TYR A 241 -4.19 -3.60 -14.00
C TYR A 241 -5.70 -3.39 -14.01
N ALA A 242 -6.26 -2.91 -12.90
CA ALA A 242 -7.69 -2.75 -12.70
C ALA A 242 -8.33 -1.70 -13.62
N THR A 243 -7.57 -0.71 -14.08
CA THR A 243 -8.06 0.35 -14.97
C THR A 243 -7.99 -0.02 -16.45
N ARG A 244 -7.08 -0.91 -16.85
CA ARG A 244 -6.80 -1.22 -18.26
C ARG A 244 -7.24 -2.62 -18.70
N THR A 245 -7.57 -3.49 -17.73
CA THR A 245 -7.90 -4.89 -17.98
C THR A 245 -9.02 -5.38 -17.05
N CYS A 246 -9.52 -6.60 -17.29
CA CYS A 246 -10.43 -7.28 -16.37
C CYS A 246 -9.71 -7.99 -15.20
N ILE A 247 -8.37 -7.96 -15.13
CA ILE A 247 -7.60 -8.55 -14.02
C ILE A 247 -7.88 -7.80 -12.71
N ARG A 248 -8.15 -8.57 -11.64
CA ARG A 248 -8.44 -8.04 -10.31
C ARG A 248 -7.58 -8.71 -9.26
N PHE A 249 -6.56 -7.99 -8.79
CA PHE A 249 -5.89 -8.33 -7.54
C PHE A 249 -6.81 -7.94 -6.38
N THR A 250 -7.21 -8.93 -5.57
CA THR A 250 -8.16 -8.71 -4.47
C THR A 250 -7.61 -9.22 -3.15
N PRO A 251 -7.96 -8.59 -2.01
CA PRO A 251 -7.63 -9.15 -0.70
C PRO A 251 -8.09 -10.60 -0.57
N ARG A 252 -7.19 -11.46 -0.11
CA ARG A 252 -7.48 -12.88 0.15
C ARG A 252 -8.64 -13.04 1.13
N GLN A 253 -9.54 -13.96 0.82
CA GLN A 253 -10.63 -14.44 1.66
C GLN A 253 -10.32 -15.82 2.23
N LEU A 254 -11.05 -16.24 3.27
CA LEU A 254 -10.81 -17.55 3.93
C LEU A 254 -10.99 -18.75 3.00
N TYR A 255 -11.86 -18.64 2.00
CA TYR A 255 -12.12 -19.69 1.00
C TYR A 255 -11.12 -19.69 -0.16
N ASP A 256 -10.21 -18.72 -0.23
CA ASP A 256 -9.19 -18.66 -1.28
C ASP A 256 -8.08 -19.67 -0.99
N ARG A 257 -8.16 -20.82 -1.67
CA ARG A 257 -7.15 -21.89 -1.64
C ARG A 257 -5.86 -21.47 -2.32
N ASP A 258 -5.99 -20.89 -3.51
CA ASP A 258 -4.91 -20.42 -4.36
C ASP A 258 -4.86 -18.90 -4.28
N TYR A 259 -3.70 -18.34 -3.94
CA TYR A 259 -3.49 -16.91 -3.77
C TYR A 259 -1.99 -16.60 -3.87
N ILE A 260 -1.65 -15.34 -4.12
CA ILE A 260 -0.24 -14.90 -4.11
C ILE A 260 0.16 -14.32 -2.75
N ILE A 261 1.39 -14.59 -2.36
CA ILE A 261 2.06 -13.96 -1.22
C ILE A 261 3.07 -12.97 -1.78
N ILE A 262 2.81 -11.68 -1.62
CA ILE A 262 3.76 -10.62 -2.00
C ILE A 262 4.64 -10.34 -0.79
N SER A 263 5.93 -10.66 -0.86
CA SER A 263 6.85 -10.46 0.25
C SER A 263 8.13 -9.76 -0.14
N LYS A 264 8.71 -9.06 0.84
CA LYS A 264 10.04 -8.47 0.74
C LYS A 264 11.10 -9.51 1.09
N THR A 265 11.19 -10.53 0.23
CA THR A 265 12.28 -11.52 0.24
C THR A 265 13.45 -11.00 -0.59
N ASP A 266 14.43 -11.84 -0.90
CA ASP A 266 15.60 -11.48 -1.69
C ASP A 266 15.28 -11.50 -3.21
N GLY A 267 15.65 -10.45 -3.93
CA GLY A 267 15.46 -10.31 -5.37
C GLY A 267 14.02 -10.03 -5.85
N CYS A 268 13.91 -9.81 -7.16
CA CYS A 268 12.66 -9.58 -7.91
C CYS A 268 12.29 -10.85 -8.66
N PHE A 269 11.19 -11.49 -8.29
CA PHE A 269 10.67 -12.64 -9.02
C PHE A 269 9.21 -12.95 -8.71
N ALA A 270 8.56 -13.69 -9.58
CA ALA A 270 7.23 -14.23 -9.36
C ALA A 270 7.10 -15.70 -9.81
N ASP A 271 6.35 -16.48 -9.04
CA ASP A 271 5.90 -17.80 -9.46
C ASP A 271 4.93 -17.65 -10.65
N PHE A 272 5.29 -18.30 -11.76
CA PHE A 272 4.66 -18.09 -13.05
C PHE A 272 3.25 -18.70 -13.18
N ALA A 273 2.32 -17.90 -13.71
CA ALA A 273 0.93 -18.21 -13.98
C ALA A 273 0.16 -18.72 -12.74
N HIS A 274 -1.08 -19.17 -12.91
CA HIS A 274 -1.81 -19.83 -11.81
C HIS A 274 -1.23 -21.23 -11.58
N VAL A 275 -0.48 -21.42 -10.48
CA VAL A 275 0.22 -22.68 -10.17
C VAL A 275 -0.75 -23.77 -9.69
N GLY A 276 -1.75 -23.39 -8.89
CA GLY A 276 -2.78 -24.26 -8.33
C GLY A 276 -2.32 -25.14 -7.17
N GLY A 277 -3.22 -25.31 -6.20
CA GLY A 277 -3.06 -26.20 -5.04
C GLY A 277 -2.28 -25.59 -3.88
N GLY A 278 -2.44 -24.29 -3.63
CA GLY A 278 -1.90 -23.55 -2.49
C GLY A 278 -1.42 -22.14 -2.84
N PRO A 279 -0.84 -21.42 -1.87
CA PRO A 279 -0.19 -20.14 -2.12
C PRO A 279 1.00 -20.26 -3.07
N GLN A 280 1.25 -19.19 -3.83
CA GLN A 280 2.45 -19.02 -4.65
C GLN A 280 3.12 -17.67 -4.36
N GLN A 281 4.41 -17.57 -4.67
CA GLN A 281 5.27 -16.48 -4.20
C GLN A 281 5.43 -15.36 -5.23
N VAL A 282 5.44 -14.12 -4.75
CA VAL A 282 5.94 -12.94 -5.46
C VAL A 282 6.94 -12.24 -4.53
N SER A 283 8.18 -12.12 -4.96
CA SER A 283 9.24 -11.42 -4.23
C SER A 283 9.43 -10.04 -4.82
N LEU A 284 9.25 -9.02 -3.98
CA LEU A 284 9.60 -7.64 -4.31
C LEU A 284 10.50 -7.12 -3.18
N ALA A 285 11.80 -7.31 -3.33
CA ALA A 285 12.84 -6.70 -2.50
C ALA A 285 12.87 -5.17 -2.69
N ASP A 286 13.68 -4.47 -1.90
CA ASP A 286 13.70 -3.00 -1.91
C ASP A 286 14.07 -2.41 -3.28
N GLU A 287 14.98 -3.05 -4.01
CA GLU A 287 15.39 -2.67 -5.36
C GLU A 287 14.29 -2.84 -6.43
N CYS A 288 13.32 -3.72 -6.16
CA CYS A 288 12.21 -4.05 -7.07
C CYS A 288 11.04 -3.07 -6.97
N LEU A 289 11.03 -2.21 -5.95
CA LEU A 289 9.87 -1.37 -5.64
C LEU A 289 9.89 -0.04 -6.39
N ASN A 290 9.76 -0.16 -7.70
CA ASN A 290 9.31 0.90 -8.60
C ASN A 290 8.09 0.39 -9.39
N TYR A 291 7.28 1.32 -9.90
CA TYR A 291 6.02 0.99 -10.58
C TYR A 291 6.19 -0.05 -11.71
N ALA A 292 7.14 0.20 -12.62
CA ALA A 292 7.37 -0.62 -13.80
C ALA A 292 7.74 -2.07 -13.45
N THR A 293 8.59 -2.24 -12.44
CA THR A 293 9.02 -3.58 -11.99
C THR A 293 7.88 -4.32 -11.31
N VAL A 294 7.07 -3.66 -10.47
CA VAL A 294 5.93 -4.33 -9.85
C VAL A 294 4.88 -4.75 -10.90
N ILE A 295 4.57 -3.92 -11.90
CA ILE A 295 3.64 -4.36 -12.96
C ILE A 295 4.19 -5.53 -13.77
N HIS A 296 5.51 -5.56 -14.03
CA HIS A 296 6.20 -6.66 -14.71
C HIS A 296 6.08 -7.98 -13.95
N GLU A 297 6.45 -7.99 -12.66
CA GLU A 297 6.40 -9.18 -11.81
C GLU A 297 4.98 -9.72 -11.65
N LEU A 298 4.00 -8.81 -11.54
CA LEU A 298 2.59 -9.19 -11.53
C LEU A 298 2.10 -9.74 -12.88
N MET A 299 2.79 -9.44 -13.98
CA MET A 299 2.45 -9.98 -15.29
C MET A 299 2.86 -11.45 -15.41
N HIS A 300 3.95 -11.87 -14.76
CA HIS A 300 4.29 -13.28 -14.61
C HIS A 300 3.20 -14.06 -13.88
N VAL A 301 2.62 -13.48 -12.82
CA VAL A 301 1.56 -14.11 -12.03
C VAL A 301 0.32 -14.44 -12.88
N ILE A 302 -0.04 -13.55 -13.80
CA ILE A 302 -1.19 -13.78 -14.70
C ILE A 302 -0.84 -14.68 -15.89
N GLY A 303 0.43 -15.02 -16.07
CA GLY A 303 0.88 -15.98 -17.06
C GLY A 303 1.54 -15.39 -18.30
N ALA A 304 2.03 -14.15 -18.24
CA ALA A 304 2.86 -13.59 -19.31
C ALA A 304 4.32 -14.01 -19.11
N ASN A 305 4.84 -14.73 -20.11
CA ASN A 305 6.27 -15.00 -20.17
C ASN A 305 7.02 -13.76 -20.63
N THR A 306 8.31 -13.75 -20.31
CA THR A 306 9.23 -12.86 -20.96
C THR A 306 9.42 -13.32 -22.40
N ASP A 307 9.60 -12.37 -23.31
CA ASP A 307 9.91 -12.72 -24.68
C ASP A 307 11.24 -13.52 -24.71
N PHE A 308 11.32 -14.57 -25.53
CA PHE A 308 12.45 -15.53 -25.71
C PHE A 308 12.51 -16.79 -24.84
N GLU A 309 11.52 -17.10 -24.01
CA GLU A 309 11.47 -18.45 -23.45
C GLU A 309 11.28 -19.49 -24.57
N LYS A 310 12.02 -20.61 -24.51
CA LYS A 310 12.02 -21.66 -25.55
C LYS A 310 10.67 -22.38 -25.60
N LEU A 311 9.69 -21.77 -26.26
CA LEU A 311 8.38 -22.34 -26.50
C LEU A 311 8.44 -23.23 -27.74
N THR A 312 7.81 -24.40 -27.68
CA THR A 312 7.59 -25.22 -28.87
C THR A 312 6.73 -24.44 -29.86
N SER A 313 6.95 -24.64 -31.16
CA SER A 313 6.26 -23.98 -32.29
C SER A 313 4.72 -23.99 -32.21
N VAL A 314 4.13 -24.85 -31.37
CA VAL A 314 2.72 -24.82 -31.05
C VAL A 314 2.45 -23.72 -30.02
N LYS A 315 2.01 -22.55 -30.52
CA LYS A 315 1.46 -21.41 -29.77
C LYS A 315 2.49 -20.62 -28.95
N LEU A 316 3.27 -19.79 -29.64
CA LEU A 316 3.52 -18.44 -29.10
C LEU A 316 2.14 -17.83 -28.82
N SER A 317 1.71 -17.80 -27.56
CA SER A 317 0.46 -17.11 -27.20
C SER A 317 0.71 -15.61 -27.19
N TYR A 318 1.11 -15.06 -28.33
CA TYR A 318 1.02 -13.61 -28.55
C TYR A 318 -0.44 -13.17 -28.66
N TYR A 319 -1.40 -14.10 -28.59
CA TYR A 319 -2.82 -13.85 -28.72
C TYR A 319 -3.15 -13.05 -30.00
N GLY A 320 -2.36 -13.20 -31.06
CA GLY A 320 -2.48 -12.46 -32.32
C GLY A 320 -1.77 -11.11 -32.37
N GLU A 321 -1.15 -10.65 -31.29
CA GLU A 321 -0.31 -9.45 -31.31
C GLU A 321 1.04 -9.71 -32.00
N ARG A 322 1.66 -8.65 -32.52
CA ARG A 322 3.00 -8.71 -33.08
C ARG A 322 4.05 -8.71 -31.96
N TYR A 323 5.29 -9.06 -32.32
CA TYR A 323 6.43 -8.87 -31.43
C TYR A 323 6.59 -7.38 -31.11
N ASP A 324 6.74 -7.04 -29.83
CA ASP A 324 6.80 -5.67 -29.35
C ASP A 324 8.07 -5.46 -28.52
N TYR A 325 9.02 -4.71 -29.09
CA TYR A 325 10.30 -4.39 -28.43
C TYR A 325 10.14 -3.53 -27.17
N PHE A 326 8.98 -2.89 -27.00
CA PHE A 326 8.66 -2.02 -25.86
C PHE A 326 7.64 -2.67 -24.92
N SER A 327 7.37 -3.97 -25.06
CA SER A 327 6.59 -4.71 -24.06
C SER A 327 7.26 -4.58 -22.69
N ILE A 328 6.45 -4.43 -21.64
CA ILE A 328 6.95 -4.48 -20.27
C ILE A 328 7.59 -5.84 -19.95
N MET A 329 7.33 -6.89 -20.75
CA MET A 329 7.89 -8.24 -20.60
C MET A 329 9.14 -8.49 -21.46
N HIS A 330 9.64 -7.48 -22.15
CA HIS A 330 10.82 -7.62 -22.99
C HIS A 330 12.10 -7.51 -22.15
N TYR A 331 13.09 -8.35 -22.39
CA TYR A 331 14.42 -8.24 -21.75
C TYR A 331 15.27 -7.09 -22.31
N GLU A 332 16.26 -6.63 -21.57
CA GLU A 332 17.28 -5.76 -22.13
C GLU A 332 18.13 -6.49 -23.19
N SER A 333 18.76 -5.75 -24.09
CA SER A 333 19.61 -6.33 -25.14
C SER A 333 20.85 -7.05 -24.60
N THR A 334 21.27 -6.76 -23.37
CA THR A 334 22.42 -7.38 -22.70
C THR A 334 22.05 -8.54 -21.76
N GLU A 335 20.80 -8.99 -21.75
CA GLU A 335 20.35 -10.05 -20.83
C GLU A 335 21.15 -11.36 -21.01
N GLY A 336 21.57 -11.96 -19.90
CA GLY A 336 22.45 -13.13 -19.90
C GLY A 336 23.90 -12.89 -20.41
N SER A 337 24.29 -11.64 -20.67
CA SER A 337 25.62 -11.31 -21.16
C SER A 337 26.69 -11.47 -20.07
N ARG A 338 27.73 -12.26 -20.36
CA ARG A 338 28.91 -12.39 -19.48
C ARG A 338 29.97 -11.31 -19.73
N ASN A 339 29.91 -10.62 -20.86
CA ASN A 339 30.92 -9.65 -21.30
C ASN A 339 30.35 -8.24 -21.53
N GLY A 340 29.10 -8.00 -21.12
CA GLY A 340 28.39 -6.73 -21.27
C GLY A 340 27.99 -6.37 -22.70
N LYS A 341 28.20 -7.26 -23.68
CA LYS A 341 27.75 -7.06 -25.06
C LYS A 341 26.31 -7.53 -25.23
N ASN A 342 25.63 -7.01 -26.25
CA ASN A 342 24.30 -7.44 -26.64
C ASN A 342 24.30 -8.95 -26.92
N THR A 343 23.32 -9.65 -26.34
CA THR A 343 22.96 -11.04 -26.64
C THR A 343 21.77 -11.11 -27.58
N VAL A 344 20.95 -10.04 -27.62
CA VAL A 344 19.81 -9.86 -28.50
C VAL A 344 19.85 -8.46 -29.10
N GLU A 345 19.60 -8.37 -30.41
CA GLU A 345 19.51 -7.09 -31.13
C GLU A 345 18.21 -7.01 -31.90
N ALA A 346 17.59 -5.83 -31.91
CA ALA A 346 16.44 -5.57 -32.75
C ALA A 346 16.86 -5.52 -34.22
N LYS A 347 15.93 -5.85 -35.13
CA LYS A 347 16.15 -5.68 -36.57
C LYS A 347 16.45 -4.23 -36.97
N ILE A 348 15.94 -3.29 -36.18
CA ILE A 348 16.21 -1.85 -36.31
C ILE A 348 17.17 -1.50 -35.18
N GLN A 349 18.42 -1.16 -35.51
CA GLN A 349 19.50 -1.07 -34.54
C GLN A 349 19.28 0.03 -33.49
N GLU A 350 18.56 1.10 -33.86
CA GLU A 350 18.18 2.21 -32.99
C GLU A 350 17.24 1.80 -31.86
N ILE A 351 16.54 0.67 -31.99
CA ILE A 351 15.61 0.13 -30.97
C ILE A 351 16.36 -0.71 -29.94
N THR A 352 17.46 -1.35 -30.30
CA THR A 352 18.27 -2.22 -29.41
C THR A 352 18.60 -1.61 -28.03
N PRO A 353 18.99 -0.33 -27.90
CA PRO A 353 19.28 0.24 -26.58
C PRO A 353 18.03 0.60 -25.76
N LEU A 354 16.84 0.56 -26.36
CA LEU A 354 15.56 0.92 -25.73
C LEU A 354 14.77 -0.30 -25.21
N MET A 355 15.14 -1.50 -25.65
CA MET A 355 14.53 -2.76 -25.22
C MET A 355 14.71 -2.97 -23.71
N GLY A 356 13.68 -3.51 -23.07
CA GLY A 356 13.68 -3.84 -21.63
C GLY A 356 13.65 -2.66 -20.66
N LYS A 357 13.38 -1.45 -21.17
CA LYS A 357 13.38 -0.20 -20.37
C LYS A 357 12.01 0.48 -20.31
N SER A 358 10.94 -0.25 -20.58
CA SER A 358 9.57 0.27 -20.54
C SER A 358 9.19 0.72 -19.13
N SER A 359 8.46 1.82 -19.01
CA SER A 359 8.01 2.37 -17.73
C SER A 359 6.54 2.05 -17.41
N ASP A 360 5.77 1.57 -18.39
CA ASP A 360 4.37 1.16 -18.26
C ASP A 360 4.04 0.05 -19.27
N PHE A 361 2.83 -0.52 -19.19
CA PHE A 361 2.32 -1.44 -20.19
C PHE A 361 2.32 -0.82 -21.59
N SER A 362 2.73 -1.60 -22.59
CA SER A 362 2.46 -1.27 -23.98
C SER A 362 1.01 -1.64 -24.35
N SER A 363 0.52 -1.11 -25.48
CA SER A 363 -0.79 -1.52 -26.01
C SER A 363 -0.85 -3.03 -26.31
N SER A 364 0.26 -3.61 -26.74
CA SER A 364 0.37 -5.06 -26.99
C SER A 364 0.22 -5.85 -25.70
N ASP A 365 0.84 -5.41 -24.60
CA ASP A 365 0.70 -6.05 -23.29
C ASP A 365 -0.77 -6.11 -22.85
N ILE A 366 -1.45 -4.98 -22.91
CA ILE A 366 -2.87 -4.88 -22.54
C ILE A 366 -3.75 -5.74 -23.45
N ASN A 367 -3.53 -5.73 -24.76
CA ASN A 367 -4.28 -6.55 -25.71
C ASN A 367 -4.07 -8.05 -25.46
N ARG A 368 -2.84 -8.48 -25.16
CA ARG A 368 -2.52 -9.87 -24.81
C ARG A 368 -3.30 -10.30 -23.58
N ILE A 369 -3.30 -9.48 -22.52
CA ILE A 369 -4.05 -9.76 -21.29
C ILE A 369 -5.55 -9.85 -21.57
N ASN A 370 -6.11 -8.87 -22.28
CA ASN A 370 -7.55 -8.80 -22.55
C ASN A 370 -8.02 -9.99 -23.39
N ARG A 371 -7.27 -10.40 -24.42
CA ARG A 371 -7.58 -11.61 -25.20
C ARG A 371 -7.39 -12.90 -24.40
N ALA A 372 -6.36 -12.97 -23.56
CA ALA A 372 -6.10 -14.14 -22.73
C ALA A 372 -7.23 -14.41 -21.73
N TYR A 373 -7.71 -13.36 -21.06
CA TYR A 373 -8.74 -13.46 -20.02
C TYR A 373 -10.17 -13.17 -20.52
N LYS A 374 -10.34 -12.88 -21.82
CA LYS A 374 -11.63 -12.56 -22.45
C LYS A 374 -12.31 -11.40 -21.74
N CYS A 375 -11.52 -10.37 -21.47
CA CYS A 375 -12.05 -9.03 -21.29
C CYS A 375 -12.63 -8.57 -22.65
#